data_AF-A0A951MRP0-F1
#
_entry.id   AF-A0A951MRP0-F1
#
_cell.length_a   1.000
_cell.length_b   1.000
_cell.length_c   1.000
_cell.angle_alpha   90.00
_cell.angle_beta   90.00
_cell.angle_gamma   90.00
#
_symmetry.space_group_name_H-M   'P 1'
#
loop_
_entity.id
_entity.type
_entity.pdbx_description
1 polymer ?
#
loop_
_entity_poly.entity_id
_entity_poly.type
_entity_poly.pdbx_seq_one_letter_code
_entity_poly.pdbx_strand_id
1 'polypeptide(L)'
;MQFLSAIFIIPLVILHLFAGNLRFLHVIPRSRWLSFAGGAAVAYVFVHLLPELNRIQEEYREVWSGLRSEQPVFVLALAGLITFYLLERLLRRSMPGTTARDRRNVEAEQSKTMFRAHVISFAIYNAIIGYFVSSPDERDVFQQLAFVGAMAFHFLVNDYGLRMDHGDRYRHSGRWILSASLVGGWLVGMLGLVTGLVPDLLLAILAGGVILNTLKEELPAERESRASAFIAGAVAYAVLLHFV
;
A
#
# COMPACT_ATOMS: atom_id res chain seq x y z
N MET A 1 -13.92 20.62 -13.77
CA MET A 1 -13.18 19.35 -13.95
C MET A 1 -12.66 18.78 -12.64
N GLN A 2 -11.93 19.54 -11.79
CA GLN A 2 -11.38 19.02 -10.53
C GLN A 2 -12.42 18.46 -9.54
N PHE A 3 -13.59 19.09 -9.37
CA PHE A 3 -14.68 18.55 -8.53
C PHE A 3 -15.28 17.23 -9.06
N LEU A 4 -15.13 16.92 -10.35
CA LEU A 4 -15.61 15.67 -10.94
C LEU A 4 -14.83 14.46 -10.41
N SER A 5 -13.57 14.67 -9.99
CA SER A 5 -12.75 13.62 -9.38
C SER A 5 -13.32 13.10 -8.05
N ALA A 6 -14.25 13.84 -7.42
CA ALA A 6 -14.96 13.38 -6.24
C ALA A 6 -15.73 12.07 -6.50
N ILE A 7 -16.25 11.88 -7.72
CA ILE A 7 -16.96 10.65 -8.13
C ILE A 7 -16.06 9.42 -8.05
N PHE A 8 -14.75 9.60 -8.26
CA PHE A 8 -13.76 8.52 -8.23
C PHE A 8 -13.25 8.22 -6.82
N ILE A 9 -13.14 9.23 -5.96
CA ILE A 9 -12.61 9.01 -4.61
C ILE A 9 -13.67 8.51 -3.61
N ILE A 10 -14.93 8.92 -3.78
CA ILE A 10 -16.01 8.52 -2.86
C ILE A 10 -16.10 6.98 -2.73
N PRO A 11 -16.09 6.19 -3.83
CA PRO A 11 -16.08 4.72 -3.75
C PRO A 11 -14.90 4.17 -2.94
N LEU A 12 -13.71 4.74 -3.10
CA LEU A 12 -12.50 4.31 -2.39
C LEU A 12 -12.58 4.61 -0.89
N VAL A 13 -13.12 5.78 -0.52
CA VAL A 13 -13.36 6.13 0.89
C VAL A 13 -14.40 5.21 1.51
N ILE A 14 -15.52 4.96 0.82
CA ILE A 14 -16.54 4.01 1.26
C ILE A 14 -15.90 2.63 1.46
N LEU A 15 -15.03 2.20 0.53
CA LEU A 15 -14.33 0.95 0.66
C LEU A 15 -13.50 0.89 1.95
N HIS A 16 -12.67 1.89 2.28
CA HIS A 16 -11.93 1.89 3.55
C HIS A 16 -12.83 1.83 4.79
N LEU A 17 -13.98 2.50 4.75
CA LEU A 17 -14.91 2.53 5.87
C LEU A 17 -15.61 1.18 6.09
N PHE A 18 -15.84 0.40 5.03
CA PHE A 18 -16.68 -0.81 5.05
C PHE A 18 -15.96 -2.12 4.70
N ALA A 19 -14.73 -2.10 4.17
CA ALA A 19 -13.98 -3.29 3.79
C ALA A 19 -13.83 -4.27 4.96
N GLY A 20 -13.56 -3.73 6.15
CA GLY A 20 -13.50 -4.49 7.40
C GLY A 20 -14.83 -5.14 7.85
N ASN A 21 -15.96 -4.87 7.19
CA ASN A 21 -17.27 -5.46 7.51
C ASN A 21 -17.79 -6.41 6.42
N LEU A 22 -17.04 -6.62 5.33
CA LEU A 22 -17.45 -7.47 4.22
C LEU A 22 -17.51 -8.94 4.66
N ARG A 23 -18.74 -9.43 4.85
CA ARG A 23 -19.01 -10.78 5.36
C ARG A 23 -18.59 -11.88 4.39
N PHE A 24 -18.58 -11.63 3.07
CA PHE A 24 -18.21 -12.64 2.07
C PHE A 24 -16.75 -13.10 2.19
N LEU A 25 -15.85 -12.25 2.69
CA LEU A 25 -14.46 -12.61 2.94
C LEU A 25 -14.32 -13.65 4.08
N HIS A 26 -15.30 -13.75 4.97
CA HIS A 26 -15.34 -14.78 6.02
C HIS A 26 -15.84 -16.13 5.50
N VAL A 27 -16.42 -16.19 4.29
CA VAL A 27 -16.92 -17.42 3.66
C VAL A 27 -15.80 -18.15 2.91
N ILE A 28 -14.81 -17.42 2.40
CA ILE A 28 -13.66 -17.99 1.70
C ILE A 28 -12.68 -18.56 2.74
N PRO A 29 -12.17 -19.80 2.57
CA PRO A 29 -11.14 -20.33 3.45
C PRO A 29 -9.94 -19.38 3.53
N ARG A 30 -9.49 -19.07 4.75
CA ARG A 30 -8.38 -18.14 5.02
C ARG A 30 -7.16 -18.40 4.13
N SER A 31 -6.75 -19.66 3.98
CA SER A 31 -5.60 -20.04 3.15
C SER A 31 -5.76 -19.70 1.66
N ARG A 32 -6.98 -19.81 1.11
CA ARG A 32 -7.26 -19.42 -0.28
C ARG A 32 -7.24 -17.91 -0.45
N TRP A 33 -7.84 -17.17 0.47
CA TRP A 33 -7.82 -15.72 0.43
C TRP A 33 -6.41 -15.16 0.57
N LEU A 34 -5.63 -15.64 1.56
CA LEU A 34 -4.22 -15.24 1.73
C LEU A 34 -3.39 -15.53 0.48
N SER A 35 -3.60 -16.70 -0.15
CA SER A 35 -2.89 -17.02 -1.40
C SER A 35 -3.28 -16.07 -2.54
N PHE A 36 -4.57 -15.81 -2.72
CA PHE A 36 -5.07 -14.89 -3.75
C PHE A 36 -4.58 -13.46 -3.54
N ALA A 37 -4.65 -12.96 -2.30
CA ALA A 37 -4.12 -11.67 -1.88
C ALA A 37 -2.62 -11.55 -2.15
N GLY A 38 -1.82 -12.57 -1.79
CA GLY A 38 -0.39 -12.59 -2.06
C GLY A 38 -0.07 -12.57 -3.57
N GLY A 39 -0.83 -13.32 -4.37
CA GLY A 39 -0.69 -13.30 -5.83
C GLY A 39 -1.00 -11.94 -6.44
N ALA A 40 -2.10 -11.34 -5.98
CA ALA A 40 -2.47 -9.97 -6.35
C ALA A 40 -1.37 -8.97 -5.98
N ALA A 41 -0.87 -8.99 -4.74
CA ALA A 41 0.17 -8.07 -4.31
C ALA A 41 1.46 -8.19 -5.14
N VAL A 42 1.88 -9.42 -5.48
CA VAL A 42 3.01 -9.64 -6.39
C VAL A 42 2.73 -9.04 -7.78
N ALA A 43 1.54 -9.27 -8.34
CA ALA A 43 1.17 -8.67 -9.62
C ALA A 43 1.20 -7.13 -9.58
N TYR A 44 0.72 -6.53 -8.49
CA TYR A 44 0.82 -5.09 -8.29
C TYR A 44 2.26 -4.57 -8.32
N VAL A 45 3.18 -5.24 -7.60
CA VAL A 45 4.59 -4.85 -7.59
C VAL A 45 5.18 -4.86 -9.01
N PHE A 46 4.95 -5.93 -9.76
CA PHE A 46 5.61 -6.12 -11.06
C PHE A 46 4.94 -5.38 -12.22
N VAL A 47 3.61 -5.30 -12.23
CA VAL A 47 2.84 -4.76 -13.37
C VAL A 47 2.54 -3.27 -13.22
N HIS A 48 2.56 -2.74 -11.99
CA HIS A 48 2.24 -1.33 -11.74
C HIS A 48 3.38 -0.60 -11.04
N LEU A 49 3.82 -1.07 -9.87
CA LEU A 49 4.77 -0.32 -9.04
C LEU A 49 6.14 -0.16 -9.71
N LEU A 50 6.76 -1.26 -10.18
CA LEU A 50 8.08 -1.19 -10.82
C LEU A 50 8.06 -0.39 -12.13
N PRO A 51 7.08 -0.58 -13.05
CA PRO A 51 6.94 0.28 -14.22
C PRO A 51 6.77 1.76 -13.86
N GLU A 52 5.99 2.07 -12.81
CA GLU A 52 5.80 3.44 -12.36
C GLU A 52 7.10 4.08 -11.83
N LEU A 53 7.92 3.32 -11.09
CA LEU A 53 9.26 3.79 -10.71
C LEU A 53 10.13 4.09 -11.94
N ASN A 54 10.04 3.27 -12.99
CA ASN A 54 10.77 3.54 -14.23
C ASN A 54 10.23 4.78 -14.95
N ARG A 55 8.90 5.00 -14.95
CA ARG A 55 8.29 6.21 -15.50
C ARG A 55 8.81 7.46 -14.80
N ILE A 56 8.86 7.47 -13.46
CA ILE A 56 9.43 8.56 -12.67
C ILE A 56 10.93 8.75 -12.97
N GLN A 57 11.68 7.67 -13.15
CA GLN A 57 13.10 7.70 -13.51
C GLN A 57 13.33 8.39 -14.86
N GLU A 58 12.45 8.16 -15.83
CA GLU A 58 12.50 8.75 -17.16
C GLU A 58 11.99 10.18 -17.20
N GLU A 59 10.85 10.46 -16.55
CA GLU A 59 10.22 11.79 -16.52
C GLU A 59 11.17 12.85 -15.97
N TYR A 60 11.93 12.53 -14.94
CA TYR A 60 12.85 13.46 -14.29
C TYR A 60 14.32 13.23 -14.67
N ARG A 61 14.60 12.56 -15.81
CA ARG A 61 15.98 12.24 -16.26
C ARG A 61 16.90 13.46 -16.26
N GLU A 62 16.41 14.63 -16.68
CA GLU A 62 17.21 15.86 -16.70
C GLU A 62 17.59 16.33 -15.30
N VAL A 63 16.67 16.23 -14.33
CA VAL A 63 16.93 16.53 -12.90
C VAL A 63 18.03 15.62 -12.35
N TRP A 64 18.06 14.37 -12.80
CA TRP A 64 19.02 13.36 -12.39
C TRP A 64 20.37 13.42 -13.10
N SER A 65 20.49 14.14 -14.21
CA SER A 65 21.67 14.13 -15.08
C SER A 65 22.98 14.54 -14.39
N GLY A 66 22.90 15.32 -13.30
CA GLY A 66 24.05 15.70 -12.48
C GLY A 66 24.46 14.68 -11.42
N LEU A 67 23.67 13.61 -11.21
CA LEU A 67 23.97 12.54 -10.26
C LEU A 67 24.88 11.50 -10.91
N ARG A 68 25.78 10.93 -10.11
CA ARG A 68 26.67 9.83 -10.54
C ARG A 68 25.94 8.48 -10.65
N SER A 69 24.71 8.38 -10.12
CA SER A 69 23.88 7.17 -10.19
C SER A 69 23.02 7.22 -11.44
N GLU A 70 23.03 6.14 -12.22
CA GLU A 70 22.14 5.96 -13.38
C GLU A 70 20.70 5.61 -12.98
N GLN A 71 20.44 5.32 -11.69
CA GLN A 71 19.15 4.83 -11.20
C GLN A 71 18.73 5.44 -9.84
N PRO A 72 18.72 6.78 -9.69
CA PRO A 72 18.38 7.43 -8.41
C PRO A 72 17.02 7.03 -7.85
N VAL A 73 16.01 6.79 -8.70
CA VAL A 73 14.66 6.40 -8.23
C VAL A 73 14.68 5.01 -7.58
N PHE A 74 15.42 4.07 -8.15
CA PHE A 74 15.59 2.73 -7.54
C PHE A 74 16.47 2.77 -6.28
N VAL A 75 17.43 3.70 -6.20
CA VAL A 75 18.19 3.95 -4.96
C VAL A 75 17.27 4.48 -3.85
N LEU A 76 16.33 5.37 -4.18
CA LEU A 76 15.33 5.86 -3.24
C LEU A 76 14.41 4.73 -2.76
N ALA A 77 13.94 3.87 -3.68
CA ALA A 77 13.18 2.68 -3.33
C ALA A 77 13.99 1.73 -2.42
N LEU A 78 15.26 1.49 -2.72
CA LEU A 78 16.14 0.70 -1.87
C LEU A 78 16.31 1.33 -0.48
N ALA A 79 16.51 2.65 -0.42
CA ALA A 79 16.61 3.37 0.85
C ALA A 79 15.35 3.20 1.69
N GLY A 80 14.17 3.35 1.08
CA GLY A 80 12.90 3.07 1.71
C GLY A 80 12.81 1.63 2.22
N LEU A 81 13.12 0.64 1.38
CA LEU A 81 13.15 -0.77 1.78
C LEU A 81 14.04 -1.01 3.01
N ILE A 82 15.25 -0.45 3.00
CA ILE A 82 16.20 -0.57 4.12
C ILE A 82 15.63 0.09 5.38
N THR A 83 15.05 1.28 5.27
CA THR A 83 14.43 1.98 6.41
C THR A 83 13.33 1.12 7.03
N PHE A 84 12.40 0.59 6.22
CA PHE A 84 11.33 -0.27 6.70
C PHE A 84 11.86 -1.56 7.34
N TYR A 85 12.83 -2.21 6.70
CA TYR A 85 13.48 -3.41 7.24
C TYR A 85 14.13 -3.15 8.60
N LEU A 86 14.87 -2.05 8.73
CA LEU A 86 15.55 -1.68 9.97
C LEU A 86 14.56 -1.33 11.08
N LEU A 87 13.51 -0.56 10.77
CA LEU A 87 12.44 -0.25 11.73
C LEU A 87 11.82 -1.55 12.26
N GLU A 88 11.45 -2.47 11.37
CA GLU A 88 10.84 -3.73 11.76
C GLU A 88 11.80 -4.59 12.61
N ARG A 89 13.08 -4.64 12.24
CA ARG A 89 14.10 -5.41 12.98
C ARG A 89 14.36 -4.84 14.37
N LEU A 90 14.41 -3.51 14.50
CA LEU A 90 14.59 -2.84 15.80
C LEU A 90 13.42 -3.11 16.74
N LEU A 91 12.20 -3.16 16.20
CA LEU A 91 10.98 -3.45 16.97
C LEU A 91 10.90 -4.91 17.46
N ARG A 92 11.49 -5.86 16.71
CA ARG A 92 11.48 -7.30 17.07
C ARG A 92 12.59 -7.72 18.04
N ARG A 93 13.57 -6.86 18.37
CA ARG A 93 14.62 -7.20 19.35
C ARG A 93 14.04 -7.23 20.77
N SER A 94 13.71 -8.43 21.26
CA SER A 94 13.38 -8.67 22.67
C SER A 94 14.60 -8.44 23.56
N MET A 95 14.45 -7.66 24.64
CA MET A 95 15.45 -7.58 25.70
C MET A 95 15.47 -8.88 26.51
N PRO A 96 16.60 -9.61 26.59
CA PRO A 96 16.73 -10.76 27.49
C PRO A 96 16.82 -10.27 28.94
N GLY A 97 15.93 -10.73 29.82
CA GLY A 97 16.03 -10.50 31.28
C GLY A 97 14.76 -9.99 32.01
N THR A 98 13.62 -9.86 31.34
CA THR A 98 12.40 -9.29 31.93
C THR A 98 11.45 -10.33 32.53
N THR A 99 10.78 -9.98 33.63
CA THR A 99 9.79 -10.84 34.29
C THR A 99 8.59 -11.15 33.37
N ALA A 100 7.80 -12.19 33.66
CA ALA A 100 6.65 -12.56 32.82
C ALA A 100 5.61 -11.44 32.64
N ARG A 101 5.48 -10.54 33.63
CA ARG A 101 4.59 -9.36 33.56
C ARG A 101 5.17 -8.26 32.67
N ASP A 102 6.48 -8.03 32.74
CA ASP A 102 7.18 -7.09 31.87
C ASP A 102 7.18 -7.57 30.41
N ARG A 103 7.28 -8.88 30.17
CA ARG A 103 7.20 -9.46 28.82
C ARG A 103 5.87 -9.18 28.14
N ARG A 104 4.75 -9.32 28.85
CA ARG A 104 3.41 -9.02 28.30
C ARG A 104 3.24 -7.55 27.96
N ASN A 105 3.77 -6.65 28.79
CA ASN A 105 3.72 -5.21 28.52
C ASN A 105 4.60 -4.84 27.33
N VAL A 106 5.81 -5.42 27.23
CA VAL A 106 6.72 -5.23 26.09
C VAL A 106 6.09 -5.74 24.79
N GLU A 107 5.50 -6.94 24.79
CA GLU A 107 4.81 -7.50 23.62
C GLU A 107 3.61 -6.64 23.19
N ALA A 108 2.84 -6.12 24.15
CA ALA A 108 1.72 -5.23 23.87
C ALA A 108 2.18 -3.90 23.25
N GLU A 109 3.26 -3.29 23.75
CA GLU A 109 3.84 -2.07 23.20
C GLU A 109 4.50 -2.28 21.84
N GLN A 110 5.19 -3.41 21.63
CA GLN A 110 5.74 -3.80 20.32
C GLN A 110 4.62 -3.95 19.30
N SER A 111 3.53 -4.63 19.65
CA SER A 111 2.35 -4.77 18.80
C SER A 111 1.72 -3.41 18.46
N LYS A 112 1.63 -2.48 19.42
CA LYS A 112 1.11 -1.12 19.15
C LYS A 112 2.02 -0.33 18.23
N THR A 113 3.32 -0.45 18.42
CA THR A 113 4.32 0.26 17.61
C THR A 113 4.34 -0.28 16.18
N MET A 114 4.26 -1.60 16.00
CA MET A 114 4.11 -2.23 14.69
C MET A 114 2.84 -1.77 13.97
N PHE A 115 1.70 -1.74 14.68
CA PHE A 115 0.45 -1.21 14.14
C PHE A 115 0.60 0.24 13.67
N ARG A 116 1.23 1.10 14.49
CA ARG A 116 1.48 2.50 14.13
C ARG A 116 2.36 2.62 12.89
N ALA A 117 3.43 1.83 12.81
CA ALA A 117 4.31 1.81 11.66
C ALA A 117 3.54 1.45 10.38
N HIS A 118 2.78 0.34 10.38
CA HIS A 118 1.96 -0.04 9.24
C HIS A 118 0.94 1.04 8.86
N VAL A 119 0.15 1.53 9.83
CA VAL A 119 -0.91 2.52 9.55
C VAL A 119 -0.33 3.84 9.02
N ILE A 120 0.80 4.32 9.54
CA ILE A 120 1.42 5.55 9.03
C ILE A 120 1.89 5.35 7.58
N SER A 121 2.53 4.22 7.27
CA SER A 121 3.00 3.92 5.93
C SER A 121 1.87 3.79 4.92
N PHE A 122 0.80 3.06 5.27
CA PHE A 122 -0.41 2.98 4.45
C PHE A 122 -1.14 4.33 4.36
N ALA A 123 -1.11 5.15 5.41
CA ALA A 123 -1.71 6.48 5.37
C ALA A 123 -0.99 7.40 4.36
N ILE A 124 0.34 7.39 4.34
CA ILE A 124 1.15 8.14 3.36
C ILE A 124 0.87 7.60 1.95
N TYR A 125 0.86 6.28 1.77
CA TYR A 125 0.51 5.66 0.49
C TYR A 125 -0.87 6.13 -0.01
N ASN A 126 -1.87 6.04 0.85
CA ASN A 126 -3.23 6.47 0.55
C ASN A 126 -3.33 7.97 0.23
N ALA A 127 -2.53 8.82 0.89
CA ALA A 127 -2.48 10.24 0.54
C ALA A 127 -1.89 10.45 -0.87
N ILE A 128 -0.86 9.70 -1.25
CA ILE A 128 -0.30 9.75 -2.61
C ILE A 128 -1.36 9.28 -3.62
N ILE A 129 -2.06 8.17 -3.35
CA ILE A 129 -3.14 7.70 -4.22
C ILE A 129 -4.26 8.75 -4.33
N GLY A 130 -4.68 9.36 -3.21
CA GLY A 130 -5.66 10.43 -3.21
C GLY A 130 -5.24 11.62 -4.09
N TYR A 131 -3.96 12.01 -4.01
CA TYR A 131 -3.37 13.03 -4.87
C TYR A 131 -3.50 12.65 -6.36
N PHE A 132 -3.10 11.44 -6.75
CA PHE A 132 -3.22 10.97 -8.13
C PHE A 132 -4.67 10.80 -8.61
N VAL A 133 -5.63 10.53 -7.72
CA VAL A 133 -7.06 10.54 -8.08
C VAL A 133 -7.53 11.96 -8.47
N SER A 134 -7.02 13.00 -7.79
CA SER A 134 -7.40 14.39 -8.06
C SER A 134 -6.74 14.98 -9.30
N SER A 135 -5.58 14.45 -9.67
CA SER A 135 -4.77 14.84 -10.82
C SER A 135 -4.62 13.66 -11.77
N PRO A 136 -5.67 13.32 -12.55
CA PRO A 136 -5.59 12.28 -13.57
C PRO A 136 -4.72 12.80 -14.72
N ASP A 137 -3.41 12.72 -14.57
CA ASP A 137 -2.45 13.12 -15.60
C ASP A 137 -2.73 12.32 -16.88
N GLU A 138 -3.21 13.03 -17.92
CA GLU A 138 -3.52 12.53 -19.27
C GLU A 138 -4.48 11.33 -19.38
N ARG A 139 -5.06 10.86 -18.26
CA ARG A 139 -5.97 9.71 -18.26
C ARG A 139 -7.35 10.06 -18.81
N ASP A 140 -7.84 9.23 -19.72
CA ASP A 140 -9.24 9.27 -20.10
C ASP A 140 -10.14 8.70 -18.99
N VAL A 141 -11.46 8.82 -19.17
CA VAL A 141 -12.44 8.36 -18.17
C VAL A 141 -12.34 6.84 -17.94
N PHE A 142 -12.01 6.06 -18.96
CA PHE A 142 -11.91 4.61 -18.85
C PHE A 142 -10.65 4.20 -18.07
N GLN A 143 -9.50 4.79 -18.38
CA GLN A 143 -8.24 4.63 -17.63
C GLN A 143 -8.41 5.07 -16.18
N GLN A 144 -9.14 6.16 -15.94
CA GLN A 144 -9.43 6.61 -14.58
C GLN A 144 -10.33 5.63 -13.82
N LEU A 145 -11.34 5.05 -14.48
CA LEU A 145 -12.17 4.00 -13.88
C LEU A 145 -11.37 2.73 -13.60
N ALA A 146 -10.48 2.33 -14.51
CA ALA A 146 -9.58 1.20 -14.32
C ALA A 146 -8.65 1.43 -13.13
N PHE A 147 -8.04 2.62 -13.02
CA PHE A 147 -7.20 3.00 -11.88
C PHE A 147 -7.96 2.91 -10.56
N VAL A 148 -9.17 3.47 -10.50
CA VAL A 148 -10.03 3.40 -9.31
C VAL A 148 -10.40 1.96 -8.98
N GLY A 149 -10.73 1.14 -9.99
CA GLY A 149 -11.02 -0.28 -9.81
C GLY A 149 -9.83 -1.06 -9.26
N ALA A 150 -8.64 -0.83 -9.80
CA ALA A 150 -7.39 -1.41 -9.33
C ALA A 150 -7.09 -1.00 -7.88
N MET A 151 -7.17 0.29 -7.57
CA MET A 151 -6.93 0.80 -6.21
C MET A 151 -7.99 0.31 -5.23
N ALA A 152 -9.25 0.20 -5.64
CA ALA A 152 -10.32 -0.37 -4.81
C ALA A 152 -9.98 -1.82 -4.44
N PHE A 153 -9.53 -2.61 -5.42
CA PHE A 153 -9.11 -3.98 -5.18
C PHE A 153 -7.86 -4.06 -4.29
N HIS A 154 -6.88 -3.19 -4.50
CA HIS A 154 -5.69 -3.07 -3.62
C HIS A 154 -6.08 -2.78 -2.17
N PHE A 155 -6.91 -1.76 -1.97
CA PHE A 155 -7.38 -1.37 -0.64
C PHE A 155 -8.18 -2.48 0.02
N LEU A 156 -8.98 -3.23 -0.73
CA LEU A 156 -9.72 -4.37 -0.20
C LEU A 156 -8.79 -5.44 0.38
N VAL A 157 -7.73 -5.78 -0.36
CA VAL A 157 -6.72 -6.76 0.07
C VAL A 157 -5.98 -6.24 1.32
N ASN A 158 -5.48 -4.99 1.27
CA ASN A 158 -4.72 -4.40 2.36
C ASN A 158 -5.54 -4.22 3.64
N ASP A 159 -6.76 -3.71 3.53
CA ASP A 159 -7.65 -3.47 4.67
C ASP A 159 -8.04 -4.77 5.36
N TYR A 160 -8.27 -5.82 4.56
CA TYR A 160 -8.53 -7.14 5.12
C TYR A 160 -7.29 -7.68 5.85
N GLY A 161 -6.10 -7.54 5.27
CA GLY A 161 -4.82 -7.91 5.92
C GLY A 161 -4.61 -7.16 7.23
N LEU A 162 -4.71 -5.83 7.22
CA LEU A 162 -4.58 -4.99 8.42
C LEU A 162 -5.60 -5.34 9.50
N ARG A 163 -6.83 -5.68 9.12
CA ARG A 163 -7.84 -6.15 10.08
C ARG A 163 -7.49 -7.52 10.65
N MET A 164 -6.95 -8.43 9.87
CA MET A 164 -6.52 -9.75 10.35
C MET A 164 -5.35 -9.63 11.34
N ASP A 165 -4.40 -8.75 11.05
CA ASP A 165 -3.17 -8.60 11.84
C ASP A 165 -3.37 -7.77 13.11
N HIS A 166 -4.23 -6.73 13.04
CA HIS A 166 -4.38 -5.73 14.11
C HIS A 166 -5.77 -5.67 14.75
N GLY A 167 -6.72 -6.47 14.25
CA GLY A 167 -8.04 -6.68 14.85
C GLY A 167 -8.79 -5.39 15.15
N ASP A 168 -9.15 -5.20 16.42
CA ASP A 168 -9.98 -4.08 16.86
C ASP A 168 -9.30 -2.72 16.77
N ARG A 169 -7.96 -2.65 16.76
CA ARG A 169 -7.22 -1.38 16.60
C ARG A 169 -7.43 -0.81 15.20
N TYR A 170 -7.42 -1.67 14.19
CA TYR A 170 -7.76 -1.27 12.82
C TYR A 170 -9.22 -0.80 12.74
N ARG A 171 -10.16 -1.53 13.37
CA ARG A 171 -11.59 -1.20 13.37
C ARG A 171 -11.91 0.17 14.00
N HIS A 172 -11.25 0.50 15.10
CA HIS A 172 -11.50 1.73 15.85
C HIS A 172 -10.75 2.95 15.31
N SER A 173 -9.54 2.76 14.79
CA SER A 173 -8.65 3.87 14.43
C SER A 173 -8.13 3.77 13.01
N GLY A 174 -7.61 2.60 12.62
CA GLY A 174 -6.95 2.39 11.33
C GLY A 174 -7.78 2.84 10.13
N ARG A 175 -9.02 2.33 10.00
CA ARG A 175 -9.90 2.67 8.86
C ARG A 175 -10.17 4.16 8.70
N TRP A 176 -10.27 4.90 9.82
CA TRP A 176 -10.51 6.33 9.80
C TRP A 176 -9.27 7.11 9.38
N ILE A 177 -8.10 6.69 9.87
CA ILE A 177 -6.82 7.29 9.48
C ILE A 177 -6.58 7.09 7.97
N LEU A 178 -6.79 5.87 7.47
CA LEU A 178 -6.62 5.54 6.05
C LEU A 178 -7.61 6.28 5.14
N SER A 179 -8.87 6.41 5.57
CA SER A 179 -9.88 7.19 4.85
C SER A 179 -9.55 8.69 4.84
N ALA A 180 -9.15 9.24 6.01
CA ALA A 180 -8.81 10.65 6.15
C ALA A 180 -7.55 11.01 5.36
N SER A 181 -6.55 10.13 5.31
CA SER A 181 -5.33 10.36 4.53
C SER A 181 -5.62 10.33 3.03
N LEU A 182 -6.47 9.42 2.56
CA LEU A 182 -6.93 9.37 1.17
C LEU A 182 -7.63 10.68 0.77
N VAL A 183 -8.59 11.15 1.57
CA VAL A 183 -9.27 12.44 1.34
C VAL A 183 -8.29 13.61 1.43
N GLY A 184 -7.38 13.60 2.40
CA GLY A 184 -6.37 14.64 2.58
C GLY A 184 -5.46 14.77 1.37
N GLY A 185 -4.97 13.65 0.84
CA GLY A 185 -4.17 13.63 -0.38
C GLY A 185 -4.91 14.17 -1.60
N TRP A 186 -6.18 13.79 -1.74
CA TRP A 186 -7.04 14.33 -2.79
C TRP A 186 -7.29 15.82 -2.67
N LEU A 187 -7.52 16.33 -1.46
CA LEU A 187 -7.63 17.77 -1.23
C LEU A 187 -6.32 18.50 -1.58
N VAL A 188 -5.17 17.92 -1.21
CA VAL A 188 -3.85 18.50 -1.55
C VAL A 188 -3.66 18.62 -3.06
N GLY A 189 -3.97 17.56 -3.82
CA GLY A 189 -3.84 17.60 -5.28
C GLY A 189 -4.90 18.48 -5.95
N MET A 190 -6.14 18.42 -5.47
CA MET A 190 -7.24 19.28 -5.95
C MET A 190 -6.93 20.77 -5.78
N LEU A 191 -6.36 21.14 -4.64
CA LEU A 191 -5.98 22.52 -4.32
C LEU A 191 -4.65 22.93 -4.97
N GLY A 192 -3.94 22.01 -5.63
CA GLY A 192 -2.63 22.26 -6.23
C GLY A 192 -1.57 22.68 -5.22
N LEU A 193 -1.66 22.21 -3.97
CA LEU A 193 -0.75 22.62 -2.88
C LEU A 193 0.65 22.02 -3.04
N VAL A 194 0.75 20.91 -3.76
CA VAL A 194 2.00 20.20 -4.07
C VAL A 194 1.97 19.87 -5.56
N THR A 195 3.09 20.10 -6.26
CA THR A 195 3.19 19.85 -7.71
C THR A 195 4.56 19.27 -8.06
N GLY A 196 4.63 18.52 -9.17
CA GLY A 196 5.88 17.98 -9.71
C GLY A 196 6.47 16.86 -8.87
N LEU A 197 7.78 16.88 -8.69
CA LEU A 197 8.60 15.75 -8.25
C LEU A 197 8.30 15.18 -6.84
N VAL A 198 7.71 15.98 -5.94
CA VAL A 198 7.57 15.59 -4.52
C VAL A 198 6.73 14.32 -4.30
N PRO A 199 5.47 14.21 -4.79
CA PRO A 199 4.67 12.98 -4.68
C PRO A 199 5.37 11.76 -5.29
N ASP A 200 6.08 11.94 -6.40
CA ASP A 200 6.80 10.87 -7.08
C ASP A 200 7.99 10.35 -6.27
N LEU A 201 8.73 11.24 -5.61
CA LEU A 201 9.80 10.84 -4.68
C LEU A 201 9.26 10.12 -3.45
N LEU A 202 8.14 10.58 -2.91
CA LEU A 202 7.48 9.90 -1.80
C LEU A 202 7.00 8.51 -2.23
N LEU A 203 6.44 8.38 -3.43
CA LEU A 203 6.07 7.09 -3.99
C LEU A 203 7.30 6.19 -4.15
N ALA A 204 8.41 6.71 -4.69
CA ALA A 204 9.64 5.96 -4.88
C ALA A 204 10.19 5.39 -3.56
N ILE A 205 10.27 6.21 -2.52
CA ILE A 205 10.71 5.75 -1.19
C ILE A 205 9.74 4.70 -0.63
N LEU A 206 8.44 4.95 -0.74
CA LEU A 206 7.41 4.06 -0.19
C LEU A 206 7.33 2.72 -0.93
N ALA A 207 7.60 2.71 -2.23
CA ALA A 207 7.63 1.52 -3.06
C ALA A 207 8.57 0.45 -2.49
N GLY A 208 9.72 0.86 -1.94
CA GLY A 208 10.61 -0.07 -1.24
C GLY A 208 9.98 -0.77 -0.04
N GLY A 209 9.21 -0.03 0.76
CA GLY A 209 8.45 -0.57 1.88
C GLY A 209 7.34 -1.52 1.42
N VAL A 210 6.63 -1.17 0.35
CA VAL A 210 5.60 -2.03 -0.27
C VAL A 210 6.22 -3.32 -0.78
N ILE A 211 7.34 -3.26 -1.52
CA ILE A 211 8.05 -4.46 -2.00
C ILE A 211 8.47 -5.35 -0.83
N LEU A 212 9.02 -4.78 0.24
CA LEU A 212 9.37 -5.55 1.44
C LEU A 212 8.14 -6.22 2.05
N ASN A 213 7.06 -5.47 2.26
CA ASN A 213 5.83 -5.99 2.86
C ASN A 213 5.24 -7.11 2.01
N THR A 214 5.17 -6.92 0.69
CA THR A 214 4.65 -7.92 -0.24
C THR A 214 5.46 -9.20 -0.22
N LEU A 215 6.79 -9.10 -0.32
CA LEU A 215 7.66 -10.28 -0.38
C LEU A 215 7.79 -10.99 0.98
N LYS A 216 7.60 -10.28 2.08
CA LYS A 216 7.83 -10.81 3.42
C LYS A 216 6.56 -11.25 4.15
N GLU A 217 5.50 -10.45 4.07
CA GLU A 217 4.29 -10.59 4.89
C GLU A 217 3.08 -11.04 4.06
N GLU A 218 2.98 -10.69 2.77
CA GLU A 218 1.82 -11.04 1.92
C GLU A 218 2.00 -12.35 1.15
N LEU A 219 3.24 -12.82 0.97
CA LEU A 219 3.49 -14.15 0.41
C LEU A 219 3.09 -15.23 1.43
N PRO A 220 2.16 -16.14 1.09
CA PRO A 220 1.73 -17.19 2.00
C PRO A 220 2.89 -18.13 2.33
N ALA A 221 3.07 -18.44 3.61
CA ALA A 221 4.00 -19.48 4.04
C ALA A 221 3.69 -20.82 3.35
N GLU A 222 4.70 -21.63 3.05
CA GLU A 222 4.58 -22.86 2.25
C GLU A 222 3.44 -23.79 2.70
N ARG A 223 3.16 -23.85 4.01
CA ARG A 223 2.12 -24.71 4.60
C ARG A 223 0.68 -24.21 4.41
N GLU A 224 0.49 -22.91 4.13
CA GLU A 224 -0.82 -22.28 3.93
C GLU A 224 -1.06 -21.91 2.46
N SER A 225 -0.09 -22.15 1.58
CA SER A 225 -0.15 -21.75 0.17
C SER A 225 -1.04 -22.67 -0.67
N ARG A 226 -1.95 -22.04 -1.42
CA ARG A 226 -2.76 -22.66 -2.46
C ARG A 226 -2.35 -22.05 -3.80
N ALA A 227 -1.48 -22.73 -4.53
CA ALA A 227 -0.91 -22.25 -5.80
C ALA A 227 -1.98 -21.79 -6.80
N SER A 228 -3.11 -22.49 -6.93
CA SER A 228 -4.19 -22.09 -7.84
C SER A 228 -4.84 -20.76 -7.46
N ALA A 229 -5.05 -20.51 -6.17
CA ALA A 229 -5.61 -19.25 -5.68
C ALA A 229 -4.61 -18.11 -5.85
N PHE A 230 -3.31 -18.37 -5.63
CA PHE A 230 -2.24 -17.43 -5.88
C PHE A 230 -2.16 -17.01 -7.35
N ILE A 231 -2.11 -17.99 -8.27
CA ILE A 231 -2.07 -17.73 -9.72
C ILE A 231 -3.33 -16.95 -10.14
N ALA A 232 -4.51 -17.34 -9.63
CA ALA A 232 -5.75 -16.62 -9.93
C ALA A 232 -5.70 -15.15 -9.48
N GLY A 233 -5.17 -14.86 -8.29
CA GLY A 233 -5.00 -13.49 -7.81
C GLY A 233 -4.00 -12.69 -8.64
N ALA A 234 -2.87 -13.28 -8.98
CA ALA A 234 -1.85 -12.64 -9.81
C ALA A 234 -2.38 -12.32 -11.21
N VAL A 235 -3.00 -13.28 -11.89
CA VAL A 235 -3.55 -13.08 -13.24
C VAL A 235 -4.71 -12.09 -13.22
N ALA A 236 -5.66 -12.24 -12.30
CA ALA A 236 -6.81 -11.34 -12.23
C ALA A 236 -6.37 -9.89 -12.02
N TYR A 237 -5.42 -9.65 -11.12
CA TYR A 237 -4.97 -8.29 -10.85
C TYR A 237 -4.06 -7.74 -11.95
N ALA A 238 -3.17 -8.55 -12.53
CA ALA A 238 -2.36 -8.15 -13.68
C ALA A 238 -3.23 -7.73 -14.89
N VAL A 239 -4.31 -8.48 -15.17
CA VAL A 239 -5.26 -8.12 -16.23
C VAL A 239 -5.96 -6.80 -15.92
N LEU A 240 -6.40 -6.58 -14.68
CA LEU A 240 -7.01 -5.31 -14.28
C LEU A 240 -6.04 -4.13 -14.43
N LEU A 241 -4.78 -4.31 -14.04
CA LEU A 241 -3.72 -3.30 -14.13
C LEU A 241 -3.30 -2.98 -15.56
N HIS A 242 -3.54 -3.87 -16.52
CA HIS A 242 -3.26 -3.59 -17.93
C HIS A 242 -4.12 -2.46 -18.52
N PHE A 243 -5.26 -2.16 -17.89
CA PHE A 243 -6.18 -1.10 -18.31
C PHE A 243 -5.95 0.23 -17.58
N VAL A 244 -5.02 0.26 -16.61
CA VAL A 244 -4.65 1.43 -15.82
C VAL A 244 -3.57 2.21 -16.55
#